data_AF-A0A7V9NQR2-F1
#
_entry.id   AF-A0A7V9NQR2-F1
#
_cell.length_a   1.000
_cell.length_b   1.000
_cell.length_c   1.000
_cell.angle_alpha   90.00
_cell.angle_beta   90.00
_cell.angle_gamma   90.00
#
_symmetry.space_group_name_H-M   'P 1'
#
loop_
_entity.id
_entity.type
_entity.pdbx_description
1 polymer ?
#
loop_
_entity_poly.entity_id
_entity_poly.type
_entity_poly.pdbx_seq_one_letter_code
_entity_poly.pdbx_strand_id
1 'polypeptide(L)'
;SKATVLGHSMGGMVVQLFVLAHPERVSALVLMDTSHKLPDHVNADTIALGQQVVRDGGTELLVEIGRNATEPSPLDTLPYLRMIEADPAYKAWSEQKTLNFAGPAWAALAGDMATQEDRLDALGAVAVPTLVICGEQDDGFMKQSIAMSEAIPGAQLAVIPGGGHSPQFEARDAWWAALSGFLAALPD
;
A
#
# COMPACT_ATOMS: atom_id res chain seq x y z
N SER A 1 11.35 -13.10 -19.56
CA SER A 1 11.18 -13.73 -18.25
C SER A 1 9.94 -13.19 -17.58
N LYS A 2 9.25 -14.02 -16.79
CA LYS A 2 8.15 -13.63 -15.90
C LYS A 2 8.68 -13.42 -14.48
N ALA A 3 7.97 -12.64 -13.67
CA ALA A 3 8.27 -12.47 -12.25
C ALA A 3 6.99 -12.43 -11.42
N THR A 4 7.09 -12.84 -10.15
CA THR A 4 6.07 -12.54 -9.15
C THR A 4 6.24 -11.09 -8.73
N VAL A 5 5.15 -10.32 -8.81
CA VAL A 5 5.18 -8.88 -8.53
C VAL A 5 4.35 -8.60 -7.29
N LEU A 6 4.96 -7.91 -6.32
CA LEU A 6 4.31 -7.46 -5.10
C LEU A 6 4.28 -5.94 -5.06
N GLY A 7 3.12 -5.37 -4.74
CA GLY A 7 2.96 -3.94 -4.49
C GLY A 7 2.30 -3.68 -3.15
N HIS A 8 2.93 -2.83 -2.34
CA HIS A 8 2.42 -2.34 -1.06
C HIS A 8 1.86 -0.93 -1.21
N SER A 9 0.66 -0.66 -0.69
CA SER A 9 0.06 0.67 -0.67
C SER A 9 0.05 1.28 -2.08
N MET A 10 0.60 2.47 -2.29
CA MET A 10 0.71 3.06 -3.63
C MET A 10 1.49 2.16 -4.63
N GLY A 11 2.43 1.35 -4.17
CA GLY A 11 3.07 0.33 -5.00
C GLY A 11 2.08 -0.73 -5.50
N GLY A 12 1.06 -1.06 -4.70
CA GLY A 12 -0.07 -1.90 -5.09
C GLY A 12 -0.87 -1.31 -6.26
N MET A 13 -1.15 -0.01 -6.21
CA MET A 13 -1.79 0.72 -7.33
C MET A 13 -0.93 0.67 -8.60
N VAL A 14 0.39 0.82 -8.47
CA VAL A 14 1.33 0.75 -9.60
C VAL A 14 1.37 -0.64 -10.22
N VAL A 15 1.45 -1.70 -9.42
CA VAL A 15 1.55 -3.07 -9.96
C VAL A 15 0.24 -3.55 -10.60
N GLN A 16 -0.91 -2.97 -10.21
CA GLN A 16 -2.17 -3.18 -10.93
C GLN A 16 -2.09 -2.66 -12.38
N LEU A 17 -1.52 -1.47 -12.60
CA LEU A 17 -1.28 -0.97 -13.96
C LEU A 17 -0.35 -1.90 -14.74
N PHE A 18 0.71 -2.38 -14.09
CA PHE A 18 1.68 -3.27 -14.71
C PHE A 18 1.08 -4.61 -15.13
N VAL A 19 0.33 -5.28 -14.25
CA VAL A 19 -0.26 -6.59 -14.57
C VAL A 19 -1.35 -6.50 -15.64
N LEU A 20 -2.10 -5.39 -15.68
CA LEU A 20 -3.12 -5.16 -16.70
C LEU A 20 -2.51 -4.85 -18.07
N ALA A 21 -1.39 -4.11 -18.11
CA ALA A 21 -0.71 -3.75 -19.35
C ALA A 21 0.23 -4.84 -19.88
N HIS A 22 0.84 -5.61 -18.99
CA HIS A 22 1.89 -6.58 -19.30
C HIS A 22 1.67 -7.95 -18.61
N PRO A 23 0.49 -8.58 -18.75
CA PRO A 23 0.18 -9.85 -18.08
C PRO A 23 1.16 -10.97 -18.45
N GLU A 24 1.77 -10.92 -19.63
CA GLU A 24 2.78 -11.88 -20.11
C GLU A 24 4.10 -11.83 -19.32
N ARG A 25 4.31 -10.77 -18.52
CA ARG A 25 5.51 -10.56 -17.69
C ARG A 25 5.30 -10.94 -16.22
N VAL A 26 4.08 -11.27 -15.83
CA VAL A 26 3.72 -11.59 -14.44
C VAL A 26 3.47 -13.08 -14.32
N SER A 27 4.09 -13.73 -13.32
CA SER A 27 3.80 -15.14 -12.97
C SER A 27 2.80 -15.25 -11.83
N ALA A 28 2.83 -14.29 -10.89
CA ALA A 28 1.87 -14.15 -9.81
C ALA A 28 1.83 -12.70 -9.31
N LEU A 29 0.75 -12.31 -8.67
CA LEU A 29 0.51 -10.95 -8.18
C LEU A 29 0.28 -10.97 -6.66
N VAL A 30 0.88 -10.02 -5.95
CA VAL A 30 0.57 -9.74 -4.54
C VAL A 30 0.19 -8.27 -4.39
N LEU A 31 -1.04 -8.03 -3.93
CA LEU A 31 -1.58 -6.70 -3.62
C LEU A 31 -1.66 -6.57 -2.10
N MET A 32 -0.93 -5.63 -1.51
CA MET A 32 -0.82 -5.51 -0.05
C MET A 32 -1.23 -4.11 0.42
N ASP A 33 -2.20 -4.03 1.32
CA ASP A 33 -2.68 -2.79 1.97
C ASP A 33 -2.87 -1.65 0.95
N THR A 34 -3.57 -1.97 -0.14
CA THR A 34 -3.69 -1.11 -1.34
C THR A 34 -5.14 -0.95 -1.76
N SER A 35 -5.38 -0.03 -2.69
CA SER A 35 -6.71 0.25 -3.25
C SER A 35 -6.70 0.13 -4.78
N HIS A 36 -7.87 -0.12 -5.35
CA HIS A 36 -8.12 -0.15 -6.80
C HIS A 36 -8.52 1.22 -7.37
N LYS A 37 -8.71 2.20 -6.48
CA LYS A 37 -9.07 3.60 -6.75
C LYS A 37 -8.44 4.53 -5.70
N LEU A 38 -8.74 5.83 -5.75
CA LEU A 38 -8.43 6.73 -4.63
C LEU A 38 -9.02 6.16 -3.32
N PRO A 39 -8.21 5.94 -2.26
CA PRO A 39 -8.72 5.39 -1.00
C PRO A 39 -9.82 6.27 -0.39
N ASP A 40 -10.86 5.66 0.17
CA ASP A 40 -12.08 6.38 0.61
C ASP A 40 -11.78 7.45 1.70
N HIS A 41 -10.68 7.29 2.45
CA HIS A 41 -10.23 8.22 3.49
C HIS A 41 -9.29 9.32 2.98
N VAL A 42 -8.96 9.32 1.69
CA VAL A 42 -8.13 10.33 1.03
C VAL A 42 -8.98 11.11 0.04
N ASN A 43 -8.83 12.44 0.01
CA ASN A 43 -9.47 13.30 -0.97
C ASN A 43 -8.43 14.08 -1.79
N ALA A 44 -8.86 14.59 -2.94
CA ALA A 44 -8.00 15.30 -3.89
C ALA A 44 -7.41 16.60 -3.30
N ASP A 45 -8.14 17.30 -2.43
CA ASP A 45 -7.67 18.55 -1.80
C ASP A 45 -6.52 18.29 -0.84
N THR A 46 -6.59 17.22 -0.04
CA THR A 46 -5.51 16.79 0.86
C THR A 46 -4.25 16.43 0.06
N ILE A 47 -4.42 15.75 -1.09
CA ILE A 47 -3.30 15.45 -1.99
C ILE A 47 -2.71 16.75 -2.56
N ALA A 48 -3.54 17.66 -3.07
CA ALA A 48 -3.09 18.91 -3.65
C ALA A 48 -2.31 19.77 -2.64
N LEU A 49 -2.77 19.80 -1.38
CA LEU A 49 -2.08 20.44 -0.27
C LEU A 49 -0.72 19.77 -0.02
N GLY A 50 -0.66 18.44 0.07
CA GLY A 50 0.60 17.70 0.23
C GLY A 50 1.59 17.98 -0.91
N GLN A 51 1.11 18.04 -2.16
CA GLN A 51 1.95 18.40 -3.30
C GLN A 51 2.47 19.84 -3.19
N GLN A 52 1.66 20.78 -2.70
CA GLN A 52 2.11 22.16 -2.49
C GLN A 52 3.18 22.21 -1.40
N VAL A 53 2.98 21.55 -0.27
CA VAL A 53 3.96 21.42 0.81
C VAL A 53 5.30 20.92 0.27
N VAL A 54 5.28 19.84 -0.51
CA VAL A 54 6.50 19.25 -1.08
C VAL A 54 7.15 20.15 -2.13
N ARG A 55 6.38 20.92 -2.91
CA ARG A 55 6.92 21.92 -3.85
C ARG A 55 7.60 23.08 -3.12
N ASP A 56 7.02 23.52 -2.02
CA ASP A 56 7.47 24.72 -1.29
C ASP A 56 8.68 24.42 -0.39
N GLY A 57 8.75 23.22 0.20
CA GLY A 57 9.78 22.88 1.20
C GLY A 57 10.30 21.45 1.16
N GLY A 58 10.01 20.68 0.12
CA GLY A 58 10.46 19.29 0.00
C GLY A 58 9.72 18.32 0.91
N THR A 59 10.19 17.07 0.92
CA THR A 59 9.69 16.01 1.81
C THR A 59 10.02 16.29 3.28
N GLU A 60 11.03 17.11 3.55
CA GLU A 60 11.40 17.61 4.87
C GLU A 60 10.27 18.40 5.51
N LEU A 61 9.70 19.37 4.78
CA LEU A 61 8.57 20.16 5.27
C LEU A 61 7.32 19.29 5.45
N LEU A 62 7.10 18.31 4.58
CA LEU A 62 6.01 17.35 4.73
C LEU A 62 6.13 16.54 6.04
N VAL A 63 7.32 16.04 6.35
CA VAL A 63 7.59 15.31 7.59
C VAL A 63 7.49 16.23 8.81
N GLU A 64 7.97 17.48 8.73
CA GLU A 64 7.84 18.46 9.81
C GLU A 64 6.38 18.76 10.14
N ILE A 65 5.53 18.99 9.13
CA ILE A 65 4.09 19.19 9.31
C ILE A 65 3.47 17.95 9.96
N GLY A 66 3.80 16.74 9.47
CA GLY A 66 3.29 15.49 10.04
C GLY A 66 3.67 15.30 11.52
N ARG A 67 4.89 15.68 11.92
CA ARG A 67 5.32 15.61 13.34
C ARG A 67 4.53 16.55 14.26
N ASN A 68 4.07 17.68 13.73
CA ASN A 68 3.37 18.72 14.47
C ASN A 68 1.84 18.64 14.32
N ALA A 69 1.33 17.66 13.55
CA ALA A 69 -0.09 17.45 13.37
C ALA A 69 -0.75 17.03 14.70
N THR A 70 -1.89 17.62 15.01
CA THR A 70 -2.70 17.29 16.21
C THR A 70 -3.76 16.24 15.93
N GLU A 71 -4.12 16.06 14.66
CA GLU A 71 -5.03 15.02 14.20
C GLU A 71 -4.23 13.77 13.81
N PRO A 72 -4.69 12.57 14.18
CA PRO A 72 -4.02 11.33 13.81
C PRO A 72 -4.05 11.12 12.29
N SER A 73 -2.94 10.62 11.75
CA SER A 73 -2.89 10.16 10.36
C SER A 73 -3.79 8.93 10.18
N PRO A 74 -4.45 8.75 9.02
CA PRO A 74 -5.12 7.49 8.69
C PRO A 74 -4.19 6.26 8.74
N LEU A 75 -2.87 6.48 8.65
CA LEU A 75 -1.85 5.44 8.75
C LEU A 75 -1.36 5.19 10.20
N ASP A 76 -1.82 5.98 11.18
CA ASP A 76 -1.51 5.79 12.61
C ASP A 76 -2.36 4.67 13.22
N THR A 77 -2.30 3.49 12.60
CA THR A 77 -2.98 2.29 13.08
C THR A 77 -2.48 1.87 14.47
N LEU A 78 -3.30 1.17 15.25
CA LEU A 78 -2.89 0.68 16.58
C LEU A 78 -1.59 -0.16 16.54
N PRO A 79 -1.35 -1.04 15.54
CA PRO A 79 -0.08 -1.75 15.42
C PRO A 79 1.12 -0.81 15.20
N TYR A 80 0.97 0.22 14.37
CA TYR A 80 1.99 1.25 14.19
C TYR A 80 2.28 1.99 15.50
N LEU A 81 1.23 2.40 16.23
CA LEU A 81 1.37 3.10 17.52
C LEU A 81 2.09 2.25 18.57
N ARG A 82 1.86 0.94 18.60
CA ARG A 82 2.60 0.01 19.48
C ARG A 82 4.07 -0.09 19.10
N MET A 83 4.38 -0.11 17.80
CA MET A 83 5.77 -0.16 17.33
C MET A 83 6.55 1.10 17.74
N ILE A 84 5.96 2.29 17.61
CA ILE A 84 6.63 3.53 18.02
C ILE A 84 6.76 3.64 19.56
N GLU A 85 5.81 3.09 20.32
CA GLU A 85 5.88 3.06 21.78
C GLU A 85 6.98 2.10 22.27
N ALA A 86 7.08 0.93 21.63
CA ALA A 86 8.08 -0.08 21.96
C ALA A 86 9.49 0.32 21.51
N ASP A 87 9.61 0.97 20.35
CA ASP A 87 10.87 1.45 19.81
C ASP A 87 10.69 2.84 19.15
N PRO A 88 11.04 3.93 19.87
CA PRO A 88 11.00 5.27 19.30
C PRO A 88 11.85 5.45 18.03
N ALA A 89 12.88 4.61 17.81
CA ALA A 89 13.68 4.64 16.60
C ALA A 89 12.89 4.17 15.36
N TYR A 90 11.83 3.37 15.55
CA TYR A 90 10.94 2.95 14.48
C TYR A 90 10.25 4.14 13.80
N LYS A 91 9.84 5.15 14.57
CA LYS A 91 9.26 6.38 14.03
C LYS A 91 10.25 7.12 13.14
N ALA A 92 11.47 7.34 13.63
CA ALA A 92 12.51 8.02 12.87
C ALA A 92 12.89 7.25 11.59
N TRP A 93 12.97 5.92 11.67
CA TRP A 93 13.21 5.06 10.51
C TRP A 93 12.06 5.12 9.48
N SER A 94 10.81 5.15 9.95
CA SER A 94 9.65 5.28 9.07
C SER A 94 9.66 6.63 8.33
N GLU A 95 9.92 7.72 9.05
CA GLU A 95 10.05 9.06 8.47
C GLU A 95 11.21 9.15 7.46
N GLN A 96 12.32 8.45 7.71
CA GLN A 96 13.47 8.44 6.80
C GLN A 96 13.12 7.90 5.41
N LYS A 97 12.12 7.02 5.29
CA LYS A 97 11.64 6.54 3.98
C LYS A 97 11.07 7.69 3.15
N THR A 98 10.29 8.57 3.77
CA THR A 98 9.74 9.78 3.13
C THR A 98 10.85 10.78 2.83
N LEU A 99 11.79 11.00 3.75
CA LEU A 99 12.92 11.92 3.56
C LEU A 99 13.87 11.48 2.44
N ASN A 100 13.99 10.17 2.19
CA ASN A 100 14.79 9.64 1.08
C ASN A 100 14.05 9.70 -0.27
N PHE A 101 12.81 10.16 -0.30
CA PHE A 101 12.02 10.25 -1.51
C PHE A 101 12.22 11.63 -2.15
N ALA A 102 12.69 11.67 -3.41
CA ALA A 102 12.80 12.93 -4.14
C ALA A 102 11.42 13.64 -4.21
N GLY A 103 11.36 14.88 -3.71
CA GLY A 103 10.13 15.68 -3.67
C GLY A 103 9.34 15.72 -4.99
N PRO A 104 9.97 15.97 -6.15
CA PRO A 104 9.26 15.94 -7.43
C PRO A 104 8.63 14.57 -7.76
N ALA A 105 9.30 13.48 -7.41
CA ALA A 105 8.76 12.13 -7.62
C ALA A 105 7.59 11.84 -6.67
N TRP A 106 7.71 12.25 -5.40
CA TRP A 106 6.61 12.18 -4.44
C TRP A 106 5.37 12.95 -4.93
N ALA A 107 5.57 14.20 -5.38
CA ALA A 107 4.48 15.05 -5.84
C ALA A 107 3.79 14.51 -7.11
N ALA A 108 4.57 13.94 -8.05
CA ALA A 108 4.02 13.30 -9.23
C ALA A 108 3.15 12.09 -8.87
N LEU A 109 3.67 11.18 -8.05
CA LEU A 109 2.94 9.97 -7.65
C LEU A 109 1.69 10.28 -6.83
N ALA A 110 1.76 11.28 -5.94
CA ALA A 110 0.58 11.75 -5.21
C ALA A 110 -0.49 12.27 -6.18
N GLY A 111 -0.08 13.01 -7.22
CA GLY A 111 -0.97 13.48 -8.29
C GLY A 111 -1.62 12.34 -9.07
N ASP A 112 -0.82 11.36 -9.50
CA ASP A 112 -1.32 10.18 -10.21
C ASP A 112 -2.34 9.40 -9.35
N MET A 113 -2.09 9.30 -8.04
CA MET A 113 -3.03 8.68 -7.11
C MET A 113 -4.37 9.42 -7.03
N ALA A 114 -4.38 10.76 -7.11
CA ALA A 114 -5.60 11.58 -7.09
C ALA A 114 -6.45 11.40 -8.35
N THR A 115 -5.81 11.19 -9.50
CA THR A 115 -6.47 11.10 -10.80
C THR A 115 -6.67 9.67 -11.28
N GLN A 116 -6.26 8.67 -10.48
CA GLN A 116 -6.37 7.29 -10.89
C GLN A 116 -7.84 6.90 -11.11
N GLU A 117 -8.10 6.20 -12.21
CA GLU A 117 -9.40 5.60 -12.46
C GLU A 117 -9.63 4.42 -11.51
N ASP A 118 -10.90 4.14 -11.22
CA ASP A 118 -11.29 2.91 -10.55
C ASP A 118 -11.03 1.72 -11.48
N ARG A 119 -10.14 0.81 -11.04
CA ARG A 119 -9.73 -0.36 -11.82
C ARG A 119 -10.41 -1.65 -11.39
N LEU A 120 -11.40 -1.62 -10.50
CA LEU A 120 -11.98 -2.85 -9.93
C LEU A 120 -12.48 -3.81 -11.02
N ASP A 121 -13.24 -3.30 -12.00
CA ASP A 121 -13.76 -4.10 -13.11
C ASP A 121 -12.63 -4.65 -14.00
N ALA A 122 -11.60 -3.83 -14.25
CA ALA A 122 -10.45 -4.23 -15.05
C ALA A 122 -9.64 -5.35 -14.38
N LEU A 123 -9.56 -5.37 -13.04
CA LEU A 123 -8.89 -6.42 -12.29
C LEU A 123 -9.55 -7.80 -12.50
N GLY A 124 -10.81 -7.87 -12.94
CA GLY A 124 -11.45 -9.12 -13.36
C GLY A 124 -10.78 -9.82 -14.55
N ALA A 125 -9.92 -9.13 -15.31
CA ALA A 125 -9.12 -9.71 -16.38
C ALA A 125 -7.79 -10.34 -15.91
N VAL A 126 -7.41 -10.17 -14.64
CA VAL A 126 -6.19 -10.75 -14.08
C VAL A 126 -6.35 -12.28 -13.98
N ALA A 127 -5.49 -13.01 -14.68
CA ALA A 127 -5.58 -14.48 -14.80
C ALA A 127 -4.41 -15.22 -14.14
N VAL A 128 -3.51 -14.51 -13.45
CA VAL A 128 -2.39 -15.11 -12.70
C VAL A 128 -2.78 -15.36 -11.25
N PRO A 129 -2.17 -16.35 -10.56
CA PRO A 129 -2.34 -16.53 -9.13
C PRO A 129 -2.15 -15.20 -8.40
N THR A 130 -3.12 -14.84 -7.57
CA THR A 130 -3.15 -13.55 -6.89
C THR A 130 -3.38 -13.72 -5.40
N LEU A 131 -2.56 -13.05 -4.59
CA LEU A 131 -2.76 -12.90 -3.16
C LEU A 131 -3.06 -11.43 -2.85
N VAL A 132 -4.16 -11.18 -2.16
CA VAL A 132 -4.46 -9.90 -1.53
C VAL A 132 -4.13 -10.01 -0.04
N ILE A 133 -3.30 -9.12 0.48
CA ILE A 133 -2.91 -9.04 1.89
C ILE A 133 -3.45 -7.73 2.47
N CYS A 134 -4.05 -7.78 3.64
CA CYS A 134 -4.45 -6.59 4.38
C CYS A 134 -4.19 -6.78 5.87
N GLY A 135 -3.64 -5.78 6.55
CA GLY A 135 -3.60 -5.74 8.01
C GLY A 135 -5.02 -5.79 8.57
N GLU A 136 -5.22 -6.58 9.63
CA GLU A 136 -6.49 -6.67 10.36
C GLU A 136 -7.00 -5.31 10.83
N GLN A 137 -6.07 -4.40 11.17
CA GLN A 137 -6.36 -3.06 11.69
C GLN A 137 -6.05 -1.96 10.68
N ASP A 138 -5.96 -2.31 9.38
CA ASP A 138 -5.91 -1.33 8.30
C ASP A 138 -7.32 -1.03 7.74
N ASP A 139 -8.15 -0.41 8.59
CA ASP A 139 -9.55 -0.10 8.28
C ASP A 139 -9.71 0.72 6.99
N GLY A 140 -8.71 1.55 6.68
CA GLY A 140 -8.69 2.42 5.50
C GLY A 140 -8.59 1.66 4.18
N PHE A 141 -8.13 0.40 4.20
CA PHE A 141 -7.88 -0.43 3.02
C PHE A 141 -8.58 -1.79 3.06
N MET A 142 -9.19 -2.20 4.17
CA MET A 142 -9.86 -3.49 4.32
C MET A 142 -10.97 -3.70 3.28
N LYS A 143 -11.85 -2.71 3.11
CA LYS A 143 -12.97 -2.77 2.14
C LYS A 143 -12.47 -2.97 0.72
N GLN A 144 -11.42 -2.25 0.33
CA GLN A 144 -10.83 -2.29 -1.00
C GLN A 144 -10.09 -3.61 -1.22
N SER A 145 -9.44 -4.15 -0.20
CA SER A 145 -8.79 -5.46 -0.24
C SER A 145 -9.79 -6.59 -0.46
N ILE A 146 -10.91 -6.57 0.26
CA ILE A 146 -12.02 -7.51 0.03
C ILE A 146 -12.53 -7.39 -1.41
N ALA A 147 -12.87 -6.18 -1.86
CA ALA A 147 -13.38 -5.96 -3.21
C ALA A 147 -12.42 -6.46 -4.30
N MET A 148 -11.12 -6.19 -4.20
CA MET A 148 -10.13 -6.70 -5.16
C MET A 148 -10.03 -8.23 -5.12
N SER A 149 -10.11 -8.85 -3.94
CA SER A 149 -10.07 -10.31 -3.83
C SER A 149 -11.30 -11.00 -4.43
N GLU A 150 -12.46 -10.35 -4.37
CA GLU A 150 -13.70 -10.84 -4.98
C GLU A 150 -13.73 -10.61 -6.50
N ALA A 151 -13.15 -9.51 -6.97
CA ALA A 151 -13.11 -9.17 -8.39
C ALA A 151 -12.10 -10.01 -9.19
N ILE A 152 -10.96 -10.38 -8.59
CA ILE A 152 -9.90 -11.12 -9.29
C ILE A 152 -10.19 -12.63 -9.26
N PRO A 153 -10.33 -13.31 -10.42
CA PRO A 153 -10.61 -14.74 -10.45
C PRO A 153 -9.56 -15.59 -9.72
N GLY A 154 -10.01 -16.31 -8.69
CA GLY A 154 -9.15 -17.22 -7.92
C GLY A 154 -8.16 -16.52 -6.98
N ALA A 155 -8.33 -15.23 -6.73
CA ALA A 155 -7.53 -14.53 -5.73
C ALA A 155 -7.80 -15.07 -4.31
N GLN A 156 -6.76 -15.05 -3.49
CA GLN A 156 -6.83 -15.37 -2.07
C GLN A 156 -6.77 -14.07 -1.26
N LEU A 157 -7.55 -13.95 -0.20
CA LEU A 157 -7.43 -12.86 0.78
C LEU A 157 -6.77 -13.38 2.06
N ALA A 158 -5.67 -12.75 2.46
CA ALA A 158 -5.00 -12.97 3.74
C ALA A 158 -5.12 -11.72 4.61
N VAL A 159 -5.95 -11.80 5.65
CA VAL A 159 -6.01 -10.78 6.71
C VAL A 159 -4.95 -11.09 7.76
N ILE A 160 -4.04 -10.14 8.03
CA ILE A 160 -2.90 -10.35 8.92
C ILE A 160 -3.26 -9.94 10.35
N PRO A 161 -3.38 -10.89 11.31
CA PRO A 161 -3.73 -10.58 12.68
C PRO A 161 -2.69 -9.67 13.34
N GLY A 162 -3.14 -8.63 14.02
CA GLY A 162 -2.25 -7.64 14.63
C GLY A 162 -1.47 -6.75 13.65
N GLY A 163 -1.71 -6.86 12.34
CA GLY A 163 -1.13 -5.98 11.32
C GLY A 163 -1.99 -4.73 11.10
N GLY A 164 -1.35 -3.58 10.88
CA GLY A 164 -1.96 -2.35 10.40
C GLY A 164 -1.54 -2.12 8.95
N HIS A 165 -1.24 -0.87 8.56
CA HIS A 165 -0.92 -0.53 7.17
C HIS A 165 0.40 -1.12 6.68
N SER A 166 1.30 -1.55 7.57
CA SER A 166 2.58 -2.15 7.19
C SER A 166 2.82 -3.48 7.92
N PRO A 167 2.01 -4.52 7.62
CA PRO A 167 2.04 -5.79 8.35
C PRO A 167 3.40 -6.50 8.24
N GLN A 168 4.20 -6.23 7.22
CA GLN A 168 5.58 -6.74 7.07
C GLN A 168 6.54 -6.27 8.18
N PHE A 169 6.23 -5.15 8.84
CA PHE A 169 6.99 -4.62 9.97
C PHE A 169 6.24 -4.83 11.29
N GLU A 170 4.92 -4.70 11.29
CA GLU A 170 4.07 -4.70 12.50
C GLU A 170 3.69 -6.11 12.96
N ALA A 171 3.53 -7.05 12.03
CA ALA A 171 3.09 -8.43 12.27
C ALA A 171 3.88 -9.42 11.42
N ARG A 172 5.22 -9.26 11.42
CA ARG A 172 6.17 -9.91 10.50
C ARG A 172 5.95 -11.41 10.33
N ASP A 173 5.79 -12.16 11.41
CA ASP A 173 5.71 -13.61 11.33
C ASP A 173 4.43 -14.08 10.63
N ALA A 174 3.29 -13.45 10.94
CA ALA A 174 2.01 -13.75 10.30
C ALA A 174 2.01 -13.31 8.83
N TRP A 175 2.54 -12.12 8.54
CA TRP A 175 2.73 -11.63 7.18
C TRP A 175 3.61 -12.57 6.35
N TRP A 176 4.77 -12.98 6.91
CA TRP A 176 5.70 -13.85 6.21
C TRP A 176 5.11 -15.24 5.98
N ALA A 177 4.38 -15.80 6.95
CA ALA A 177 3.69 -17.07 6.78
C ALA A 177 2.68 -17.03 5.63
N ALA A 178 1.88 -15.95 5.52
CA ALA A 178 0.94 -15.77 4.42
C ALA A 178 1.66 -15.65 3.06
N LEU A 179 2.65 -14.77 2.97
CA LEU A 179 3.39 -14.55 1.73
C LEU A 179 4.18 -15.79 1.29
N SER A 180 4.98 -16.38 2.19
CA SER A 180 5.80 -17.55 1.86
C SER A 180 4.96 -18.78 1.56
N GLY A 181 3.84 -18.98 2.26
CA GLY A 181 2.88 -20.05 1.96
C GLY A 181 2.29 -19.92 0.56
N PHE A 182 1.86 -18.71 0.16
CA PHE A 182 1.38 -18.45 -1.20
C PHE A 182 2.47 -18.72 -2.25
N LEU A 183 3.68 -18.21 -2.04
CA LEU A 183 4.79 -18.40 -2.97
C LEU A 183 5.18 -19.88 -3.13
N ALA A 184 5.14 -20.66 -2.05
CA ALA A 184 5.43 -22.10 -2.08
C ALA A 184 4.33 -22.92 -2.76
N ALA A 185 3.11 -22.39 -2.87
CA ALA A 185 1.97 -23.02 -3.53
C ALA A 185 1.81 -22.63 -5.01
N LEU A 186 2.68 -21.74 -5.53
CA LEU A 186 2.63 -21.36 -6.94
C LEU A 186 2.97 -22.55 -7.84
N PRO A 187 2.28 -22.71 -8.98
CA PRO A 187 2.65 -23.71 -9.97
C PRO A 187 4.02 -23.36 -10.58
N ASP A 188 4.79 -24.40 -10.94
CA ASP A 188 6.07 -24.29 -11.64
C ASP A 188 5.98 -23.55 -12.99
#